data_AF-A0A7X3KYI2-F1
#
_entry.id   AF-A0A7X3KYI2-F1
#
_cell.length_a   1.000
_cell.length_b   1.000
_cell.length_c   1.000
_cell.angle_alpha   90.00
_cell.angle_beta   90.00
_cell.angle_gamma   90.00
#
_symmetry.space_group_name_H-M   'P 1'
#
loop_
_entity.id
_entity.type
_entity.pdbx_description
1 polymer ?
#
loop_
_entity_poly.entity_id
_entity_poly.type
_entity_poly.pdbx_seq_one_letter_code
_entity_poly.pdbx_strand_id
1 'polypeptide(L)'
;MNGQGASAPDLTTTAGKLADLRSRLAETVAPMGPASIEKVHAAGKKTARERIEYLLDDNSFVEVDALARHRSKNFGLDAKRPVTDGVVTGYGTIDGRKVCVF
;
A
#
# COMPACT_ATOMS: atom_id res chain seq x y z
N MET A 1 14.48 11.28 29.60
CA MET A 1 13.18 11.80 29.13
C MET A 1 12.57 10.73 28.24
N ASN A 2 11.72 9.86 28.80
CA ASN A 2 11.18 8.71 28.07
C ASN A 2 9.97 9.15 27.26
N GLY A 3 10.08 9.11 25.93
CA GLY A 3 9.01 9.40 25.00
C GLY A 3 7.88 8.39 25.14
N GLN A 4 6.69 8.90 25.41
CA GLN A 4 5.45 8.12 25.42
C GLN A 4 5.23 7.56 24.01
N GLY A 5 5.26 6.23 23.88
CA GLY A 5 4.79 5.55 22.68
C GLY A 5 3.32 5.89 22.46
N ALA A 6 2.96 6.33 21.26
CA ALA A 6 1.58 6.64 20.92
C ALA A 6 0.69 5.43 21.22
N SER A 7 -0.30 5.60 22.11
CA SER A 7 -1.27 4.54 22.41
C SER A 7 -2.02 4.16 21.13
N ALA A 8 -2.30 2.86 20.96
CA ALA A 8 -3.12 2.38 19.85
C ALA A 8 -4.43 3.19 19.75
N PRO A 9 -4.93 3.48 18.52
CA PRO A 9 -6.11 4.31 18.35
C PRO A 9 -7.35 3.67 18.99
N ASP A 10 -8.17 4.48 19.67
CA ASP A 10 -9.44 4.02 20.24
C ASP A 10 -10.49 3.76 19.15
N LEU A 11 -10.65 2.48 18.79
CA LEU A 11 -11.55 2.02 17.73
C LEU A 11 -13.04 2.18 18.06
N THR A 12 -13.40 2.58 19.27
CA THR A 12 -14.80 2.89 19.61
C THR A 12 -15.20 4.29 19.12
N THR A 13 -14.24 5.16 18.85
CA THR A 13 -14.46 6.54 18.40
C THR A 13 -14.31 6.69 16.88
N THR A 14 -14.97 7.69 16.29
CA THR A 14 -14.74 8.06 14.88
C THR A 14 -13.29 8.47 14.63
N ALA A 15 -12.70 9.27 15.53
CA ALA A 15 -11.33 9.74 15.40
C ALA A 15 -10.31 8.57 15.41
N GLY A 16 -10.49 7.60 16.31
CA GLY A 16 -9.60 6.43 16.36
C GLY A 16 -9.78 5.50 15.16
N LYS A 17 -11.00 5.29 14.66
CA LYS A 17 -11.21 4.55 13.39
C LYS A 17 -10.53 5.22 12.20
N LEU A 18 -10.56 6.56 12.12
CA LEU A 18 -9.86 7.31 11.07
C LEU A 18 -8.33 7.19 11.20
N ALA A 19 -7.80 7.23 12.43
CA ALA A 19 -6.38 7.05 12.68
C ALA A 19 -5.90 5.64 12.30
N ASP A 20 -6.68 4.60 12.64
CA ASP A 20 -6.43 3.22 12.24
C ASP A 20 -6.43 3.05 10.72
N LEU A 21 -7.43 3.61 10.02
CA LEU A 21 -7.47 3.57 8.55
C LEU A 21 -6.24 4.21 7.92
N ARG A 22 -5.84 5.40 8.38
CA ARG A 22 -4.63 6.09 7.90
C ARG A 22 -3.36 5.28 8.13
N SER A 23 -3.26 4.63 9.29
CA SER A 23 -2.13 3.73 9.61
C SER A 23 -2.05 2.55 8.63
N ARG A 24 -3.19 1.89 8.37
CA ARG A 24 -3.26 0.78 7.41
C ARG A 24 -2.95 1.21 5.98
N LEU A 25 -3.41 2.39 5.56
CA LEU A 25 -3.09 2.95 4.24
C LEU A 25 -1.61 3.31 4.13
N ALA A 26 -0.95 3.75 5.20
CA ALA A 26 0.49 3.99 5.17
C ALA A 26 1.31 2.69 4.98
N GLU A 27 0.82 1.55 5.49
CA GLU A 27 1.45 0.22 5.29
C GLU A 27 1.51 -0.17 3.80
N THR A 28 0.56 0.29 2.96
CA THR A 28 0.49 -0.08 1.53
C THR A 28 1.61 0.50 0.67
N VAL A 29 2.32 1.50 1.19
CA VAL A 29 3.49 2.09 0.52
C VAL A 29 4.67 1.12 0.55
N ALA A 30 4.81 0.35 1.63
CA ALA A 30 5.90 -0.59 1.85
C ALA A 30 5.39 -1.90 2.47
N PRO A 31 4.57 -2.71 1.75
CA PRO A 31 3.90 -3.89 2.30
C PRO A 31 4.87 -4.97 2.81
N MET A 32 6.12 -4.95 2.32
CA MET A 32 7.19 -5.87 2.68
C MET A 32 8.34 -5.18 3.45
N GLY A 33 8.12 -3.94 3.89
CA GLY A 33 9.11 -3.11 4.57
C GLY A 33 10.12 -2.42 3.63
N PRO A 34 10.87 -1.43 4.14
CA PRO A 34 11.75 -0.56 3.34
C PRO A 34 12.86 -1.32 2.61
N ALA A 35 13.43 -2.37 3.22
CA ALA A 35 14.48 -3.19 2.61
C ALA A 35 14.08 -3.81 1.26
N SER A 36 12.77 -4.08 1.05
CA SER A 36 12.26 -4.61 -0.22
C SER A 36 12.30 -3.56 -1.34
N ILE A 37 12.04 -2.30 -0.99
CA ILE A 37 12.09 -1.15 -1.90
C ILE A 37 13.55 -0.86 -2.28
N GLU A 38 14.43 -0.79 -1.28
CA GLU A 38 15.86 -0.57 -1.49
C GLU A 38 16.47 -1.61 -2.43
N LYS A 39 16.09 -2.89 -2.27
CA LYS A 39 16.55 -3.97 -3.15
C LYS A 39 16.10 -3.78 -4.61
N VAL A 40 14.89 -3.26 -4.83
CA VAL A 40 14.36 -2.98 -6.18
C VAL A 40 15.12 -1.82 -6.81
N HIS A 41 15.36 -0.75 -6.05
CA HIS A 41 16.13 0.40 -6.51
C HIS A 41 17.59 0.06 -6.78
N ALA A 42 18.23 -0.73 -5.91
CA ALA A 42 19.60 -1.21 -6.10
C ALA A 42 19.76 -2.06 -7.38
N ALA A 43 18.67 -2.70 -7.84
CA ALA A 43 18.62 -3.42 -9.11
C ALA A 43 18.34 -2.51 -10.33
N GLY A 44 18.31 -1.18 -10.16
CA GLY A 44 18.04 -0.21 -11.22
C GLY A 44 16.58 -0.19 -11.68
N LYS A 45 15.65 -0.70 -10.88
CA LYS A 45 14.23 -0.81 -11.22
C LYS A 45 13.40 0.13 -10.36
N LYS A 46 12.23 0.53 -10.89
CA LYS A 46 11.15 1.16 -10.13
C LYS A 46 10.28 0.11 -9.44
N THR A 47 9.70 0.44 -8.28
CA THR A 47 8.64 -0.35 -7.63
C THR A 47 7.39 -0.40 -8.51
N ALA A 48 6.42 -1.27 -8.18
CA ALA A 48 5.16 -1.34 -8.94
C ALA A 48 4.41 0.02 -8.89
N ARG A 49 4.28 0.60 -7.70
CA ARG A 49 3.62 1.89 -7.49
C ARG A 49 4.33 3.03 -8.24
N GLU A 50 5.66 3.10 -8.17
CA GLU A 50 6.45 4.11 -8.91
C GLU A 50 6.29 3.99 -10.43
N ARG A 51 5.99 2.80 -10.97
CA ARG A 51 5.73 2.64 -12.41
C ARG A 51 4.36 3.17 -12.80
N ILE A 52 3.36 2.96 -11.94
CA ILE A 52 2.00 3.49 -12.13
C ILE A 52 2.05 5.01 -12.08
N GLU A 53 2.71 5.58 -11.06
CA GLU A 53 2.88 7.04 -10.91
C GLU A 53 3.69 7.66 -12.06
N TYR A 54 4.65 6.91 -12.62
CA TYR A 54 5.40 7.37 -13.80
C TYR A 54 4.58 7.32 -15.11
N LEU A 55 3.64 6.39 -15.22
CA LEU A 55 2.87 6.15 -16.44
C LEU A 55 1.63 7.05 -16.55
N LEU A 56 0.94 7.25 -15.43
CA LEU A 56 -0.31 8.00 -15.38
C LEU A 56 -0.05 9.49 -15.21
N ASP A 57 -1.03 10.30 -15.63
CA ASP A 57 -1.00 11.74 -15.39
C ASP A 57 -0.99 12.01 -13.87
N ASP A 58 -0.26 13.05 -13.46
CA ASP A 58 -0.11 13.43 -12.05
C ASP A 58 -1.47 13.55 -11.34
N ASN A 59 -1.57 12.96 -10.14
CA ASN A 59 -2.77 12.96 -9.30
C ASN A 59 -4.02 12.32 -9.93
N SER A 60 -3.88 11.57 -11.04
CA SER A 60 -5.03 10.89 -11.67
C SER A 60 -5.30 9.49 -11.11
N PHE A 61 -4.31 8.85 -10.48
CA PHE A 61 -4.42 7.48 -10.03
C PHE A 61 -5.38 7.33 -8.85
N VAL A 62 -6.33 6.41 -8.98
CA VAL A 62 -7.21 5.96 -7.92
C VAL A 62 -7.00 4.46 -7.72
N GLU A 63 -6.40 4.12 -6.58
CA GLU A 63 -6.09 2.73 -6.21
C GLU A 63 -7.34 1.98 -5.76
N VAL A 64 -7.43 0.71 -6.16
CA VAL A 64 -8.49 -0.21 -5.76
C VAL A 64 -7.86 -1.37 -4.98
N ASP A 65 -8.57 -1.88 -3.97
CA ASP A 65 -8.13 -3.04 -3.17
C ASP A 65 -6.77 -2.90 -2.47
N ALA A 66 -6.31 -1.67 -2.19
CA ALA A 66 -5.03 -1.38 -1.53
C ALA A 66 -4.80 -2.17 -0.23
N LEU A 67 -5.86 -2.44 0.53
CA LEU A 67 -5.82 -3.17 1.81
C LEU A 67 -6.12 -4.67 1.68
N ALA A 68 -6.22 -5.20 0.45
CA ALA A 68 -6.44 -6.62 0.22
C ALA A 68 -5.29 -7.47 0.78
N ARG A 69 -5.64 -8.68 1.26
CA ARG A 69 -4.72 -9.69 1.79
C ARG A 69 -5.23 -11.06 1.35
N HIS A 70 -4.36 -11.97 0.90
CA HIS A 70 -4.78 -13.33 0.58
C HIS A 70 -5.47 -14.05 1.75
N ARG A 71 -6.23 -15.09 1.42
CA ARG A 71 -7.00 -15.92 2.37
C ARG A 71 -6.51 -17.37 2.43
N SER A 72 -5.45 -17.71 1.69
CA SER A 72 -4.83 -19.04 1.72
C SER A 72 -4.21 -19.32 3.09
N LYS A 73 -4.38 -20.56 3.56
CA LYS A 73 -3.73 -21.14 4.76
C LYS A 73 -2.79 -22.30 4.41
N ASN A 74 -2.65 -22.61 3.12
CA ASN A 74 -1.82 -23.73 2.68
C ASN A 74 -0.35 -23.40 2.97
N PHE A 75 0.41 -24.42 3.36
CA PHE A 75 1.86 -24.34 3.58
C PHE A 75 2.31 -23.22 4.55
N GLY A 76 1.44 -22.81 5.49
CA GLY A 76 1.75 -21.77 6.47
C GLY A 76 1.80 -20.34 5.91
N LEU A 77 1.22 -20.10 4.73
CA LEU A 77 1.18 -18.77 4.11
C LEU A 77 0.44 -17.73 4.97
N ASP A 78 -0.48 -18.15 5.83
CA ASP A 78 -1.23 -17.26 6.72
C ASP A 78 -0.35 -16.56 7.78
N ALA A 79 0.88 -17.04 8.01
CA ALA A 79 1.87 -16.38 8.85
C ALA A 79 2.32 -15.02 8.30
N LYS A 80 2.17 -14.77 6.99
CA LYS A 80 2.57 -13.51 6.36
C LYS A 80 1.59 -13.10 5.27
N ARG A 81 0.74 -12.12 5.58
CA ARG A 81 -0.36 -11.65 4.71
C ARG A 81 -0.17 -10.18 4.33
N PRO A 82 0.79 -9.82 3.47
CA PRO A 82 1.04 -8.40 3.15
C PRO A 82 -0.22 -7.73 2.55
N VAL A 83 -0.38 -6.43 2.80
CA VAL A 83 -1.37 -5.61 2.06
C VAL A 83 -1.02 -5.55 0.58
N THR A 84 -1.98 -5.18 -0.26
CA THR A 84 -1.96 -5.22 -1.75
C THR A 84 -1.88 -6.62 -2.37
N ASP A 85 -1.64 -7.66 -1.58
CA ASP A 85 -1.48 -9.06 -2.03
C ASP A 85 -0.48 -9.24 -3.19
N GLY A 86 0.49 -8.32 -3.30
CA GLY A 86 1.55 -8.36 -4.30
C GLY A 86 1.25 -7.66 -5.64
N VAL A 87 0.09 -7.01 -5.79
CA VAL A 87 -0.29 -6.25 -7.00
C VAL A 87 -0.87 -4.89 -6.63
N VAL A 88 -0.61 -3.84 -7.43
CA VAL A 88 -1.21 -2.51 -7.22
C VAL A 88 -2.15 -2.25 -8.38
N THR A 89 -3.45 -2.19 -8.14
CA THR A 89 -4.47 -2.06 -9.19
C THR A 89 -5.23 -0.74 -9.07
N GLY A 90 -5.78 -0.28 -10.19
CA GLY A 90 -6.65 0.89 -10.16
C GLY A 90 -6.93 1.46 -11.54
N TYR A 91 -7.29 2.74 -11.55
CA TYR A 91 -7.59 3.49 -12.77
C TYR A 91 -7.06 4.92 -12.66
N GLY A 92 -6.93 5.59 -13.80
CA GLY A 92 -6.47 6.98 -13.87
C GLY A 92 -6.55 7.50 -15.29
N THR A 93 -5.68 8.44 -15.64
CA THR A 93 -5.59 8.99 -17.00
C THR A 93 -4.19 8.95 -17.57
N ILE A 94 -4.09 8.84 -18.90
CA ILE A 94 -2.86 9.05 -19.69
C ILE A 94 -3.24 10.02 -20.79
N ASP A 95 -2.56 11.17 -20.87
CA ASP A 95 -2.90 12.25 -21.79
C ASP A 95 -4.40 12.64 -21.69
N GLY A 96 -4.93 12.65 -20.46
CA GLY A 96 -6.34 12.93 -20.17
C GLY A 96 -7.34 11.83 -20.53
N ARG A 97 -6.88 10.69 -21.07
CA ARG A 97 -7.74 9.57 -21.47
C ARG A 97 -7.82 8.53 -20.35
N LYS A 98 -9.03 8.10 -20.00
CA LYS A 98 -9.26 7.11 -18.93
C LYS A 98 -8.65 5.75 -19.26
N VAL A 99 -7.96 5.15 -18.29
CA VAL A 99 -7.34 3.82 -18.40
C VAL A 99 -7.50 3.04 -17.08
N CYS A 100 -7.36 1.71 -17.17
CA CYS A 100 -7.20 0.82 -16.01
C CYS A 100 -5.77 0.24 -16.02
N VAL A 101 -5.19 -0.02 -14.84
CA VAL A 101 -3.80 -0.48 -14.68
C VAL A 101 -3.64 -1.49 -13.54
N PHE A 102 -2.63 -2.35 -13.63
CA PHE A 102 -2.16 -3.27 -12.58
C PHE A 102 -0.63 -3.45 -12.62
#